data_AF-A0A7W4UGJ8-F1
#
_entry.id   AF-A0A7W4UGJ8-F1
#
_cell.length_a   1.000
_cell.length_b   1.000
_cell.length_c   1.000
_cell.angle_alpha   90.00
_cell.angle_beta   90.00
_cell.angle_gamma   90.00
#
_symmetry.space_group_name_H-M   'P 1'
#
loop_
_entity.id
_entity.type
_entity.pdbx_description
1 polymer ?
#
loop_
_entity_poly.entity_id
_entity_poly.type
_entity_poly.pdbx_seq_one_letter_code
_entity_poly.pdbx_strand_id
1 'polypeptide(L)'
;MPRRIDVVKFPPPYAHRAANPDAFSFMWMKLHYVFNLPDPYAFPTVDGFAEDERRELARYVANCAELAESSLLSHVGSLTIKYSSDDGVVDVTHDSTAKDALRGASVLFRLVAAESETGGFGRTRRIIERRVATSETPPVADALVVTKTWRAARGKLSARMLDNIANEKMFEDGIGGFPADTMNAGSSPTQLISMFDYGDLIHQGRQLEAFEKSREDPHGHSRAEFEHVGALLQLSHFYLGYAVLTESALGRTPEQRL
;
A
#
# COMPACT_ATOMS: atom_id res chain seq x y z
N MET A 1 0.74 8.78 -30.73
CA MET A 1 1.05 7.53 -30.00
C MET A 1 0.97 7.83 -28.52
N PRO A 2 0.12 7.15 -27.73
CA PRO A 2 0.11 7.36 -26.28
C PRO A 2 1.46 6.89 -25.71
N ARG A 3 2.09 7.73 -24.89
CA ARG A 3 3.32 7.35 -24.17
C ARG A 3 3.00 6.13 -23.32
N ARG A 4 3.68 5.02 -23.61
CA ARG A 4 3.67 3.83 -22.77
C ARG A 4 4.27 4.23 -21.42
N ILE A 5 3.61 3.88 -20.31
CA ILE A 5 4.18 3.99 -18.97
C ILE A 5 5.24 2.88 -18.87
N ASP A 6 6.39 3.10 -19.50
CA ASP A 6 7.51 2.17 -19.45
C ASP A 6 8.53 2.67 -18.42
N VAL A 7 9.01 1.72 -17.61
CA VAL A 7 10.11 1.75 -16.64
C VAL A 7 9.69 1.99 -15.18
N VAL A 8 9.69 0.89 -14.43
CA VAL A 8 9.88 0.88 -12.98
C VAL A 8 11.19 1.64 -12.67
N LYS A 9 11.09 2.81 -12.03
CA LYS A 9 12.24 3.71 -11.80
C LYS A 9 13.36 3.06 -10.97
N PHE A 10 13.00 2.18 -10.03
CA PHE A 10 13.91 1.44 -9.16
C PHE A 10 13.26 0.14 -8.69
N PRO A 11 14.04 -0.89 -8.29
CA PRO A 11 13.54 -2.25 -8.06
C PRO A 11 12.35 -2.31 -7.08
N PRO A 12 11.30 -3.10 -7.37
CA PRO A 12 10.18 -3.25 -6.44
C PRO A 12 10.64 -3.87 -5.10
N PRO A 13 10.34 -3.23 -3.96
CA PRO A 13 10.71 -3.70 -2.63
C PRO A 13 10.29 -5.15 -2.36
N TYR A 14 11.23 -5.97 -1.88
CA TYR A 14 11.03 -7.37 -1.51
C TYR A 14 10.44 -8.30 -2.58
N ALA A 15 10.43 -7.91 -3.85
CA ALA A 15 9.89 -8.77 -4.92
C ALA A 15 10.58 -10.14 -5.00
N HIS A 16 11.86 -10.24 -4.61
CA HIS A 16 12.62 -11.49 -4.56
C HIS A 16 12.09 -12.50 -3.51
N ARG A 17 11.24 -12.06 -2.57
CA ARG A 17 10.61 -12.91 -1.54
C ARG A 17 9.23 -13.40 -1.93
N ALA A 18 8.64 -12.78 -2.94
CA ALA A 18 7.29 -13.11 -3.39
C ALA A 18 7.31 -14.37 -4.26
N ALA A 19 6.23 -15.15 -4.22
CA ALA A 19 6.05 -16.27 -5.12
C ALA A 19 5.89 -15.81 -6.59
N ASN A 20 5.38 -14.59 -6.79
CA ASN A 20 5.26 -13.94 -8.10
C ASN A 20 5.83 -12.51 -8.07
N PRO A 21 7.14 -12.35 -8.36
CA PRO A 21 7.81 -11.04 -8.36
C PRO A 21 7.21 -10.02 -9.35
N ASP A 22 6.62 -10.47 -10.46
CA ASP A 22 6.08 -9.57 -11.49
C ASP A 22 4.86 -8.79 -11.01
N ALA A 23 4.07 -9.37 -10.09
CA ALA A 23 2.92 -8.70 -9.48
C ALA A 23 3.32 -7.41 -8.73
N PHE A 24 4.54 -7.38 -8.17
CA PHE A 24 5.05 -6.23 -7.43
C PHE A 24 5.41 -5.07 -8.36
N SER A 25 5.90 -5.37 -9.56
CA SER A 25 6.33 -4.36 -10.54
C SER A 25 5.18 -3.43 -10.94
N PHE A 26 3.98 -3.97 -11.15
CA PHE A 26 2.83 -3.19 -11.59
C PHE A 26 2.35 -2.20 -10.52
N MET A 27 2.15 -2.67 -9.27
CA MET A 27 1.75 -1.81 -8.16
C MET A 27 2.81 -0.75 -7.86
N TRP A 28 4.08 -1.14 -7.89
CA TRP A 28 5.20 -0.23 -7.66
C TRP A 28 5.30 0.85 -8.73
N MET A 29 5.16 0.49 -10.00
CA MET A 29 5.10 1.44 -11.10
C MET A 29 3.98 2.48 -10.91
N LYS A 30 2.77 2.04 -10.53
CA LYS A 30 1.65 2.97 -10.26
C LYS A 30 1.96 3.93 -9.13
N LEU A 31 2.55 3.45 -8.02
CA LEU A 31 2.94 4.29 -6.89
C LEU A 31 3.93 5.39 -7.32
N HIS A 32 4.92 5.06 -8.17
CA HIS A 32 5.84 6.06 -8.71
C HIS A 32 5.20 7.04 -9.67
N TYR A 33 4.34 6.54 -10.55
CA TYR A 33 3.64 7.39 -11.49
C TYR A 33 2.80 8.44 -10.75
N VAL A 34 2.04 8.01 -9.74
CA VAL A 34 1.10 8.85 -9.01
C VAL A 34 1.80 9.83 -8.07
N PHE A 35 2.74 9.36 -7.26
CA PHE A 35 3.30 10.17 -6.16
C PHE A 35 4.69 10.72 -6.44
N ASN A 36 5.34 10.26 -7.52
CA ASN A 36 6.75 10.55 -7.77
C ASN A 36 7.62 10.29 -6.52
N LEU A 37 7.40 9.15 -5.85
CA LEU A 37 8.12 8.80 -4.62
C LEU A 37 9.63 8.83 -4.86
N PRO A 38 10.41 9.45 -3.96
CA PRO A 38 11.87 9.37 -3.98
C PRO A 38 12.34 7.92 -3.82
N ASP A 39 13.52 7.63 -4.37
CA ASP A 39 14.14 6.31 -4.28
C ASP A 39 14.41 5.92 -2.81
N PRO A 40 13.74 4.87 -2.29
CA PRO A 40 13.96 4.40 -0.91
C PRO A 40 15.34 3.76 -0.73
N TYR A 41 15.99 3.26 -1.80
CA TYR A 41 17.33 2.69 -1.73
C TYR A 41 18.41 3.76 -1.58
N ALA A 42 18.14 4.97 -2.07
CA ALA A 42 19.04 6.13 -2.01
C ALA A 42 18.85 6.98 -0.74
N PHE A 43 17.96 6.61 0.18
CA PHE A 43 17.77 7.34 1.43
C PHE A 43 19.07 7.31 2.26
N PRO A 44 19.53 8.44 2.81
CA PRO A 44 20.81 8.48 3.51
C PRO A 44 20.74 7.68 4.81
N THR A 45 21.87 7.11 5.21
CA THR A 45 22.05 6.56 6.55
C THR A 45 21.88 7.66 7.58
N VAL A 46 21.16 7.35 8.65
CA VAL A 46 20.88 8.28 9.75
C VAL A 46 21.61 7.78 10.98
N ASP A 47 22.53 8.60 11.48
CA ASP A 47 23.31 8.28 12.67
C ASP A 47 22.52 8.52 13.96
N GLY A 48 23.03 7.95 15.06
CA GLY A 48 22.55 8.28 16.40
C GLY A 48 21.26 7.60 16.84
N PHE A 49 20.75 6.59 16.12
CA PHE A 49 19.67 5.75 16.64
C PHE A 49 20.09 5.03 17.93
N ALA A 50 19.23 5.14 18.95
CA ALA A 50 19.36 4.37 20.19
C ALA A 50 19.04 2.88 19.93
N GLU A 51 19.46 2.00 20.84
CA GLU A 51 19.31 0.54 20.68
C GLU A 51 17.84 0.10 20.61
N ASP A 52 16.97 0.73 21.39
CA ASP A 52 15.52 0.51 21.35
C ASP A 52 14.90 0.97 20.03
N GLU A 53 15.35 2.12 19.50
CA GLU A 53 14.93 2.61 18.18
C GLU A 53 15.39 1.67 17.06
N ARG A 54 16.64 1.19 17.09
CA ARG A 54 17.14 0.21 16.10
C ARG A 54 16.31 -1.06 16.11
N ARG A 55 15.95 -1.55 17.29
CA ARG A 55 15.10 -2.73 17.46
C ARG A 55 13.69 -2.52 16.92
N GLU A 56 13.11 -1.34 17.16
CA GLU A 56 11.81 -0.94 16.62
C GLU A 56 11.82 -0.91 15.08
N LEU A 57 12.81 -0.22 14.50
CA LEU A 57 12.98 -0.12 13.05
C LEU A 57 13.22 -1.49 12.41
N ALA A 58 14.06 -2.33 13.04
CA ALA A 58 14.30 -3.70 12.59
C ALA A 58 13.04 -4.57 12.66
N ARG A 59 12.18 -4.38 13.67
CA ARG A 59 10.90 -5.10 13.78
C ARG A 59 9.96 -4.71 12.64
N TYR A 60 9.85 -3.42 12.31
CA TYR A 60 9.05 -2.97 11.18
C TYR A 60 9.52 -3.60 9.86
N VAL A 61 10.83 -3.60 9.63
CA VAL A 61 11.42 -4.25 8.44
C VAL A 61 11.08 -5.75 8.40
N ALA A 62 11.21 -6.46 9.52
CA ALA A 62 10.87 -7.88 9.58
C ALA A 62 9.39 -8.15 9.29
N ASN A 63 8.48 -7.35 9.87
CA ASN A 63 7.05 -7.47 9.61
C ASN A 63 6.71 -7.19 8.13
N CYS A 64 7.37 -6.22 7.50
CA CYS A 64 7.21 -5.96 6.06
C CYS A 64 7.76 -7.11 5.20
N ALA A 65 8.91 -7.67 5.56
CA ALA A 65 9.49 -8.81 4.84
C ALA A 65 8.55 -10.02 4.90
N GLU A 66 7.96 -10.32 6.06
CA GLU A 66 6.96 -11.37 6.23
C GLU A 66 5.67 -11.09 5.42
N LEU A 67 5.20 -9.82 5.42
CA LEU A 67 4.07 -9.42 4.59
C LEU A 67 4.34 -9.61 3.09
N ALA A 68 5.56 -9.38 2.62
CA ALA A 68 5.96 -9.56 1.22
C ALA A 68 5.89 -11.04 0.76
N GLU A 69 6.03 -11.98 1.69
CA GLU A 69 5.91 -13.43 1.44
C GLU A 69 4.45 -13.90 1.36
N SER A 70 3.48 -13.03 1.70
CA SER A 70 2.07 -13.34 1.62
C SER A 70 1.63 -13.68 0.18
N SER A 71 0.87 -14.76 0.03
CA SER A 71 0.26 -15.14 -1.24
C SER A 71 -0.71 -14.09 -1.76
N LEU A 72 -1.29 -13.24 -0.89
CA LEU A 72 -2.12 -12.12 -1.31
C LEU A 72 -1.33 -11.15 -2.21
N LEU A 73 -0.09 -10.80 -1.81
CA LEU A 73 0.74 -9.87 -2.56
C LEU A 73 1.28 -10.46 -3.87
N SER A 74 1.36 -11.79 -3.95
CA SER A 74 1.74 -12.51 -5.16
C SER A 74 0.56 -12.73 -6.13
N HIS A 75 -0.68 -12.40 -5.71
CA HIS A 75 -1.87 -12.64 -6.50
C HIS A 75 -2.17 -11.49 -7.46
N VAL A 76 -2.36 -11.81 -8.74
CA VAL A 76 -2.90 -10.88 -9.74
C VAL A 76 -4.40 -11.11 -9.79
N GLY A 77 -5.15 -10.41 -8.94
CA GLY A 77 -6.61 -10.51 -8.93
C GLY A 77 -7.24 -9.88 -10.18
N SER A 78 -8.36 -10.45 -10.64
CA SER A 78 -9.16 -9.88 -11.71
C SER A 78 -10.59 -9.55 -11.24
N LEU A 79 -11.18 -8.49 -11.80
CA LEU A 79 -12.59 -8.14 -11.65
C LEU A 79 -13.22 -8.17 -13.05
N THR A 80 -14.24 -9.00 -13.24
CA THR A 80 -15.01 -9.09 -14.47
C THR A 80 -16.39 -8.49 -14.23
N ILE A 81 -16.71 -7.42 -14.96
CA ILE A 81 -18.02 -6.77 -14.96
C ILE A 81 -18.67 -7.02 -16.33
N LYS A 82 -19.83 -7.68 -16.35
CA LYS A 82 -20.64 -7.86 -17.57
C LYS A 82 -21.82 -6.89 -17.58
N TYR A 83 -22.08 -6.30 -18.73
CA TYR A 83 -23.21 -5.39 -18.96
C TYR A 83 -24.23 -6.02 -19.91
N SER A 84 -25.52 -5.86 -19.62
CA SER A 84 -26.62 -6.08 -20.56
C SER A 84 -27.09 -4.73 -21.06
N SER A 85 -27.46 -4.68 -22.34
CA SER A 85 -28.07 -3.51 -22.98
C SER A 85 -29.39 -3.09 -22.33
N ASP A 86 -30.08 -4.01 -21.64
CA ASP A 86 -31.46 -3.82 -21.23
C ASP A 86 -31.60 -3.46 -19.72
N ASP A 87 -30.67 -3.92 -18.87
CA ASP A 87 -30.77 -3.80 -17.39
C ASP A 87 -29.52 -3.18 -16.71
N GLY A 88 -28.47 -2.82 -17.45
CA GLY A 88 -27.23 -2.29 -16.87
C GLY A 88 -26.20 -3.37 -16.49
N VAL A 89 -25.55 -3.28 -15.32
CA VAL A 89 -24.57 -4.29 -14.86
C VAL A 89 -25.30 -5.59 -14.51
N VAL A 90 -24.93 -6.70 -15.15
CA VAL A 90 -25.60 -8.01 -15.01
C VAL A 90 -24.87 -8.92 -14.05
N ASP A 91 -23.54 -8.84 -14.04
CA ASP A 91 -22.71 -9.81 -13.34
C ASP A 91 -21.38 -9.15 -12.95
N VAL A 92 -21.00 -9.29 -11.68
CA VAL A 92 -19.72 -8.82 -11.13
C VAL A 92 -19.06 -10.02 -10.46
N THR A 93 -18.04 -10.56 -11.11
CA THR A 93 -17.26 -11.71 -10.59
C THR A 93 -15.82 -11.28 -10.38
N HIS A 94 -15.17 -11.81 -9.36
CA HIS A 94 -13.74 -11.59 -9.12
C HIS A 94 -13.05 -12.90 -8.75
N ASP A 95 -11.76 -13.01 -9.02
CA ASP A 95 -10.95 -14.12 -8.55
C ASP A 95 -10.82 -14.02 -7.02
N SER A 96 -11.59 -14.86 -6.32
CA SER A 96 -11.61 -14.83 -4.85
C SER A 96 -10.27 -15.31 -4.30
N THR A 97 -9.60 -14.47 -3.53
CA THR A 97 -8.47 -14.94 -2.72
C THR A 97 -9.00 -15.87 -1.64
N ALA A 98 -8.31 -16.98 -1.39
CA ALA A 98 -8.69 -17.91 -0.31
C ALA A 98 -8.80 -17.15 1.03
N LYS A 99 -9.89 -17.39 1.78
CA LYS A 99 -10.22 -16.60 2.98
C LYS A 99 -9.13 -16.66 4.07
N ASP A 100 -8.44 -17.78 4.19
CA ASP A 100 -7.31 -17.98 5.09
C ASP A 100 -6.10 -17.13 4.69
N ALA A 101 -5.77 -17.10 3.40
CA ALA A 101 -4.72 -16.23 2.86
C ALA A 101 -5.04 -14.74 3.08
N LEU A 102 -6.28 -14.33 2.81
CA LEU A 102 -6.72 -12.96 3.03
C LEU A 102 -6.67 -12.57 4.52
N ARG A 103 -7.15 -13.45 5.42
CA ARG A 103 -7.10 -13.22 6.87
C ARG A 103 -5.66 -13.11 7.38
N GLY A 104 -4.78 -14.02 6.97
CA GLY A 104 -3.37 -14.00 7.35
C GLY A 104 -2.68 -12.71 6.89
N ALA A 105 -2.93 -12.31 5.64
CA ALA A 105 -2.42 -11.07 5.09
C ALA A 105 -2.95 -9.83 5.83
N SER A 106 -4.25 -9.77 6.16
CA SER A 106 -4.81 -8.64 6.92
C SER A 106 -4.24 -8.52 8.33
N VAL A 107 -3.92 -9.63 9.01
CA VAL A 107 -3.27 -9.60 10.33
C VAL A 107 -1.86 -9.00 10.22
N LEU A 108 -1.04 -9.48 9.28
CA LEU A 108 0.30 -8.94 9.03
C LEU A 108 0.24 -7.46 8.60
N PHE A 109 -0.70 -7.13 7.73
CA PHE A 109 -0.96 -5.76 7.31
C PHE A 109 -1.27 -4.85 8.49
N ARG A 110 -2.11 -5.27 9.44
CA ARG A 110 -2.44 -4.47 10.63
C ARG A 110 -1.20 -4.15 11.47
N LEU A 111 -0.33 -5.13 11.68
CA LEU A 111 0.93 -4.93 12.42
C LEU A 111 1.80 -3.86 11.74
N VAL A 112 1.94 -3.94 10.41
CA VAL A 112 2.74 -3.01 9.61
C VAL A 112 2.10 -1.62 9.54
N ALA A 113 0.78 -1.55 9.34
CA ALA A 113 0.03 -0.30 9.15
C ALA A 113 -0.22 0.47 10.46
N ALA A 114 0.02 -0.15 11.62
CA ALA A 114 -0.29 0.41 12.93
C ALA A 114 0.42 1.74 13.22
N GLU A 115 -0.30 2.66 13.88
CA GLU A 115 0.23 3.97 14.28
C GLU A 115 1.03 3.93 15.59
N SER A 116 0.65 3.03 16.50
CA SER A 116 1.16 2.97 17.87
C SER A 116 1.77 1.62 18.25
N GLU A 117 1.62 0.58 17.44
CA GLU A 117 2.19 -0.74 17.75
C GLU A 117 3.69 -0.78 17.48
N THR A 118 4.39 -1.60 18.28
CA THR A 118 5.82 -1.89 18.11
C THR A 118 6.08 -2.49 16.73
N GLY A 119 6.94 -1.86 15.95
CA GLY A 119 7.23 -2.28 14.58
C GLY A 119 6.12 -1.93 13.59
N GLY A 120 5.25 -0.95 13.93
CA GLY A 120 4.28 -0.36 13.03
C GLY A 120 4.78 0.93 12.39
N PHE A 121 4.22 1.25 11.22
CA PHE A 121 4.60 2.40 10.39
C PHE A 121 4.64 3.72 11.18
N GLY A 122 3.63 3.99 12.02
CA GLY A 122 3.52 5.27 12.72
C GLY A 122 4.66 5.50 13.72
N ARG A 123 5.18 4.45 14.36
CA ARG A 123 6.35 4.54 15.26
C ARG A 123 7.64 4.63 14.48
N THR A 124 7.84 3.77 13.48
CA THR A 124 9.00 3.79 12.57
C THR A 124 9.20 5.17 11.95
N ARG A 125 8.13 5.73 11.37
CA ARG A 125 8.14 7.05 10.75
C ARG A 125 8.55 8.14 11.73
N ARG A 126 7.95 8.15 12.94
CA ARG A 126 8.27 9.16 13.96
C ARG A 126 9.72 9.10 14.42
N ILE A 127 10.29 7.89 14.55
CA ILE A 127 11.70 7.70 14.91
C ILE A 127 12.61 8.29 13.83
N ILE A 128 12.40 7.91 12.57
CA ILE A 128 13.22 8.39 11.44
C ILE A 128 13.11 9.91 11.31
N GLU A 129 11.90 10.45 11.28
CA GLU A 129 11.68 11.89 11.14
C GLU A 129 12.30 12.70 12.27
N ARG A 130 12.20 12.23 13.51
CA ARG A 130 12.84 12.88 14.66
C ARG A 130 14.35 12.91 14.50
N ARG A 131 14.97 11.77 14.15
CA ARG A 131 16.42 11.65 14.03
C ARG A 131 16.99 12.46 12.87
N VAL A 132 16.28 12.45 11.75
CA VAL A 132 16.57 13.32 10.61
C VAL A 132 16.45 14.79 11.03
N ALA A 133 15.39 15.20 11.74
CA ALA A 133 15.22 16.60 12.15
C ALA A 133 16.31 17.11 13.11
N THR A 134 16.94 16.22 13.87
CA THR A 134 17.98 16.57 14.86
C THR A 134 19.40 16.32 14.38
N SER A 135 19.60 15.80 13.17
CA SER A 135 20.94 15.49 12.66
C SER A 135 21.61 16.74 12.08
N GLU A 136 22.85 17.00 12.50
CA GLU A 136 23.66 18.15 12.07
C GLU A 136 24.41 17.88 10.74
N THR A 137 24.28 16.68 10.16
CA THR A 137 25.03 16.28 8.97
C THR A 137 24.39 16.84 7.68
N PRO A 138 25.15 17.45 6.75
CA PRO A 138 24.62 18.09 5.54
C PRO A 138 23.69 17.27 4.61
N PRO A 139 23.82 15.92 4.47
CA PRO A 139 22.91 15.12 3.61
C PRO A 139 21.45 15.04 4.11
N VAL A 140 21.15 15.59 5.28
CA VAL A 140 19.91 15.37 6.02
C VAL A 140 18.77 16.31 5.61
N ALA A 141 19.08 17.49 5.05
CA ALA A 141 18.06 18.44 4.60
C ALA A 141 17.13 17.83 3.53
N ASP A 142 17.69 17.03 2.62
CA ASP A 142 16.92 16.30 1.61
C ASP A 142 16.14 15.12 2.21
N ALA A 143 16.63 14.49 3.28
CA ALA A 143 15.94 13.41 3.97
C ALA A 143 14.63 13.87 4.65
N LEU A 144 14.55 15.11 5.13
CA LEU A 144 13.28 15.70 5.60
C LEU A 144 12.27 15.84 4.46
N VAL A 145 12.71 16.24 3.28
CA VAL A 145 11.83 16.33 2.11
C VAL A 145 11.34 14.94 1.72
N VAL A 146 12.24 13.95 1.68
CA VAL A 146 11.88 12.56 1.36
C VAL A 146 10.85 12.02 2.36
N THR A 147 11.11 12.12 3.67
CA THR A 147 10.17 11.64 4.71
C THR A 147 8.81 12.32 4.63
N LYS A 148 8.76 13.63 4.36
CA LYS A 148 7.50 14.37 4.14
C LYS A 148 6.75 13.87 2.91
N THR A 149 7.43 13.62 1.79
CA THR A 149 6.82 13.11 0.56
C THR A 149 6.20 11.73 0.78
N TRP A 150 6.92 10.81 1.44
CA TRP A 150 6.39 9.50 1.80
C TRP A 150 5.17 9.62 2.73
N ARG A 151 5.21 10.50 3.74
CA ARG A 151 4.06 10.74 4.64
C ARG A 151 2.84 11.26 3.88
N ALA A 152 3.03 12.21 2.96
CA ALA A 152 1.95 12.78 2.17
C ALA A 152 1.33 11.72 1.24
N ALA A 153 2.16 10.90 0.59
CA ALA A 153 1.70 9.78 -0.25
C ALA A 153 0.87 8.77 0.56
N ARG A 154 1.33 8.38 1.76
CA ARG A 154 0.54 7.54 2.67
C ARG A 154 -0.83 8.14 2.94
N GLY A 155 -0.89 9.42 3.29
CA GLY A 155 -2.14 10.10 3.62
C GLY A 155 -3.14 10.04 2.46
N LYS A 156 -2.67 10.29 1.24
CA LYS A 156 -3.48 10.17 0.02
C LYS A 156 -3.93 8.73 -0.25
N LEU A 157 -3.03 7.75 -0.12
CA LEU A 157 -3.35 6.32 -0.27
C LEU A 157 -4.30 5.77 0.78
N SER A 158 -4.37 6.38 1.97
CA SER A 158 -5.32 5.96 3.00
C SER A 158 -6.72 6.50 2.73
N ALA A 159 -6.81 7.62 2.02
CA ALA A 159 -8.04 8.32 1.71
C ALA A 159 -8.66 7.92 0.36
N ARG A 160 -7.85 7.49 -0.62
CA ARG A 160 -8.32 7.21 -1.98
C ARG A 160 -7.63 5.98 -2.57
N MET A 161 -8.38 5.20 -3.35
CA MET A 161 -7.84 4.06 -4.11
C MET A 161 -6.78 4.54 -5.10
N LEU A 162 -5.66 3.83 -5.18
CA LEU A 162 -4.53 4.18 -6.05
C LEU A 162 -4.96 4.28 -7.52
N ASP A 163 -5.86 3.40 -7.95
CA ASP A 163 -6.39 3.42 -9.32
C ASP A 163 -7.19 4.69 -9.62
N ASN A 164 -7.93 5.23 -8.64
CA ASN A 164 -8.64 6.49 -8.81
C ASN A 164 -7.66 7.67 -8.94
N ILE A 165 -6.61 7.68 -8.13
CA ILE A 165 -5.59 8.73 -8.21
C ILE A 165 -4.80 8.61 -9.54
N ALA A 166 -4.49 7.39 -9.98
CA ALA A 166 -3.81 7.14 -11.24
C ALA A 166 -4.66 7.56 -12.44
N ASN A 167 -5.95 7.22 -12.45
CA ASN A 167 -6.86 7.62 -13.52
C ASN A 167 -6.96 9.14 -13.66
N GLU A 168 -7.15 9.85 -12.55
CA GLU A 168 -7.18 11.32 -12.55
C GLU A 168 -5.87 11.91 -13.08
N LYS A 169 -4.73 11.38 -12.63
CA LYS A 169 -3.43 11.82 -13.11
C LYS A 169 -3.24 11.56 -14.60
N MET A 170 -3.69 10.42 -15.13
CA MET A 170 -3.64 10.12 -16.57
C MET A 170 -4.47 11.10 -17.39
N PHE A 171 -5.62 11.51 -16.86
CA PHE A 171 -6.50 12.51 -17.46
C PHE A 171 -5.83 13.89 -17.48
N GLU A 172 -5.26 14.31 -16.35
CA GLU A 172 -4.47 15.56 -16.23
C GLU A 172 -3.26 15.58 -17.18
N ASP A 173 -2.55 14.45 -17.31
CA ASP A 173 -1.37 14.31 -18.16
C ASP A 173 -1.75 14.16 -19.67
N GLY A 174 -3.05 14.05 -20.00
CA GLY A 174 -3.54 13.94 -21.37
C GLY A 174 -3.18 12.62 -22.08
N ILE A 175 -2.90 11.55 -21.32
CA ILE A 175 -2.45 10.25 -21.85
C ILE A 175 -3.53 9.15 -21.76
N GLY A 176 -4.71 9.48 -21.24
CA GLY A 176 -5.84 8.56 -21.09
C GLY A 176 -6.66 8.93 -19.86
N GLY A 177 -7.38 7.95 -19.30
CA GLY A 177 -8.18 8.13 -18.10
C GLY A 177 -9.48 8.90 -18.32
N PHE A 178 -10.21 9.09 -17.23
CA PHE A 178 -11.50 9.76 -17.20
C PHE A 178 -11.52 10.92 -16.19
N PRO A 179 -12.36 11.95 -16.37
CA PRO A 179 -12.43 13.04 -15.40
C PRO A 179 -12.92 12.53 -14.03
N ALA A 180 -12.48 13.18 -12.94
CA ALA A 180 -12.69 12.70 -11.56
C ALA A 180 -14.17 12.48 -11.20
N ASP A 181 -15.07 13.32 -11.72
CA ASP A 181 -16.52 13.27 -11.50
C ASP A 181 -17.21 12.05 -12.14
N THR A 182 -16.53 11.40 -13.09
CA THR A 182 -17.01 10.15 -13.72
C THR A 182 -16.62 8.91 -12.93
N MET A 183 -15.70 9.04 -11.96
CA MET A 183 -15.34 7.94 -11.08
C MET A 183 -16.27 7.92 -9.87
N ASN A 184 -16.79 6.74 -9.53
CA ASN A 184 -17.53 6.59 -8.28
C ASN A 184 -16.65 7.02 -7.10
N ALA A 185 -17.16 7.93 -6.27
CA ALA A 185 -16.61 8.29 -4.96
C ALA A 185 -16.83 7.15 -3.96
N GLY A 186 -16.34 5.95 -4.31
CA GLY A 186 -16.44 4.75 -3.50
C GLY A 186 -15.76 4.91 -2.14
N SER A 187 -15.88 3.88 -1.32
CA SER A 187 -15.27 3.84 0.01
C SER A 187 -13.76 4.06 -0.06
N SER A 188 -13.22 4.83 0.88
CA SER A 188 -11.77 4.98 1.01
C SER A 188 -11.11 3.65 1.42
N PRO A 189 -9.82 3.46 1.11
CA PRO A 189 -9.05 2.31 1.59
C PRO A 189 -9.18 2.09 3.09
N THR A 190 -9.12 3.15 3.90
CA THR A 190 -9.27 3.05 5.35
C THR A 190 -10.66 2.57 5.75
N GLN A 191 -11.71 3.03 5.07
CA GLN A 191 -13.09 2.58 5.34
C GLN A 191 -13.28 1.12 4.94
N LEU A 192 -12.78 0.71 3.77
CA LEU A 192 -12.86 -0.67 3.29
C LEU A 192 -12.14 -1.62 4.25
N ILE A 193 -10.87 -1.34 4.56
CA ILE A 193 -10.08 -2.16 5.50
C ILE A 193 -10.78 -2.23 6.86
N SER A 194 -11.27 -1.10 7.39
CA SER A 194 -11.98 -1.11 8.67
C SER A 194 -13.25 -1.96 8.61
N MET A 195 -14.05 -1.82 7.54
CA MET A 195 -15.32 -2.53 7.38
C MET A 195 -15.10 -4.05 7.33
N PHE A 196 -14.17 -4.52 6.51
CA PHE A 196 -13.92 -5.95 6.35
C PHE A 196 -13.16 -6.55 7.55
N ASP A 197 -12.09 -5.90 8.03
CA ASP A 197 -11.26 -6.45 9.11
C ASP A 197 -12.01 -6.51 10.46
N TYR A 198 -12.88 -5.53 10.74
CA TYR A 198 -13.65 -5.44 11.99
C TYR A 198 -15.15 -5.77 11.83
N GLY A 199 -15.55 -6.21 10.64
CA GLY A 199 -16.90 -6.70 10.34
C GLY A 199 -16.98 -8.22 10.32
N ASP A 200 -15.99 -8.90 9.70
CA ASP A 200 -16.01 -10.36 9.56
C ASP A 200 -14.62 -11.02 9.51
N LEU A 201 -13.62 -10.35 8.95
CA LEU A 201 -12.37 -11.01 8.59
C LEU A 201 -11.47 -11.32 9.80
N ILE A 202 -11.30 -10.40 10.74
CA ILE A 202 -10.45 -10.60 11.94
C ILE A 202 -11.26 -10.49 13.24
N HIS A 203 -12.13 -9.48 13.32
CA HIS A 203 -13.05 -9.29 14.45
C HIS A 203 -14.47 -9.11 13.93
N GLN A 204 -15.45 -9.66 14.64
CA GLN A 204 -16.86 -9.40 14.42
C GLN A 204 -17.36 -8.45 15.50
N GLY A 205 -17.17 -7.14 15.30
CA GLY A 205 -17.44 -6.15 16.34
C GLY A 205 -17.86 -4.82 15.77
N ARG A 206 -16.97 -3.84 15.85
CA ARG A 206 -17.27 -2.42 15.61
C ARG A 206 -17.89 -2.13 14.23
N GLN A 207 -17.65 -2.97 13.22
CA GLN A 207 -18.11 -2.74 11.84
C GLN A 207 -19.08 -3.81 11.33
N LEU A 208 -19.62 -4.67 12.22
CA LEU A 208 -20.51 -5.76 11.82
C LEU A 208 -21.75 -5.26 11.07
N GLU A 209 -22.41 -4.21 11.56
CA GLU A 209 -23.61 -3.65 10.92
C GLU A 209 -23.31 -3.09 9.52
N ALA A 210 -22.19 -2.37 9.36
CA ALA A 210 -21.77 -1.84 8.07
C ALA A 210 -21.43 -2.97 7.09
N PHE A 211 -20.78 -4.02 7.57
CA PHE A 211 -20.46 -5.21 6.78
C PHE A 211 -21.74 -5.95 6.34
N GLU A 212 -22.67 -6.23 7.25
CA GLU A 212 -23.95 -6.89 6.90
C GLU A 212 -24.79 -6.05 5.95
N LYS A 213 -24.85 -4.72 6.16
CA LYS A 213 -25.53 -3.81 5.23
C LYS A 213 -24.94 -3.87 3.82
N SER A 214 -23.61 -4.02 3.70
CA SER A 214 -22.98 -4.14 2.39
C SER A 214 -23.46 -5.38 1.62
N ARG A 215 -23.93 -6.43 2.31
CA ARG A 215 -24.40 -7.69 1.72
C ARG A 215 -25.84 -7.62 1.20
N GLU A 216 -26.59 -6.57 1.53
CA GLU A 216 -27.95 -6.35 1.03
C GLU A 216 -27.99 -6.11 -0.49
N ASP A 217 -26.90 -5.56 -1.05
CA ASP A 217 -26.66 -5.45 -2.50
C ASP A 217 -25.48 -6.37 -2.87
N PRO A 218 -25.73 -7.57 -3.43
CA PRO A 218 -24.67 -8.51 -3.77
C PRO A 218 -23.62 -7.96 -4.74
N HIS A 219 -24.02 -7.12 -5.70
CA HIS A 219 -23.07 -6.53 -6.66
C HIS A 219 -22.19 -5.49 -5.99
N GLY A 220 -22.80 -4.65 -5.13
CA GLY A 220 -22.08 -3.71 -4.27
C GLY A 220 -21.10 -4.42 -3.33
N HIS A 221 -21.51 -5.54 -2.73
CA HIS A 221 -20.66 -6.33 -1.85
C HIS A 221 -19.44 -6.91 -2.57
N SER A 222 -19.65 -7.60 -3.70
CA SER A 222 -18.54 -8.18 -4.47
C SER A 222 -17.56 -7.14 -4.99
N ARG A 223 -18.07 -5.95 -5.34
CA ARG A 223 -17.21 -4.81 -5.68
C ARG A 223 -16.42 -4.33 -4.46
N ALA A 224 -17.05 -4.19 -3.29
CA ALA A 224 -16.38 -3.77 -2.07
C ALA A 224 -15.32 -4.78 -1.60
N GLU A 225 -15.55 -6.08 -1.77
CA GLU A 225 -14.56 -7.14 -1.52
C GLU A 225 -13.33 -6.98 -2.42
N PHE A 226 -13.54 -6.77 -3.72
CA PHE A 226 -12.45 -6.50 -4.66
C PHE A 226 -11.68 -5.23 -4.30
N GLU A 227 -12.38 -4.14 -3.97
CA GLU A 227 -11.77 -2.87 -3.57
C GLU A 227 -11.02 -3.00 -2.23
N HIS A 228 -11.48 -3.84 -1.29
CA HIS A 228 -10.78 -4.15 -0.05
C HIS A 228 -9.43 -4.83 -0.30
N VAL A 229 -9.41 -5.85 -1.16
CA VAL A 229 -8.15 -6.49 -1.57
C VAL A 229 -7.22 -5.48 -2.23
N GLY A 230 -7.75 -4.63 -3.13
CA GLY A 230 -6.99 -3.53 -3.73
C GLY A 230 -6.41 -2.56 -2.69
N ALA A 231 -7.18 -2.21 -1.66
CA ALA A 231 -6.77 -1.33 -0.57
C ALA A 231 -5.62 -1.95 0.26
N LEU A 232 -5.69 -3.24 0.56
CA LEU A 232 -4.60 -3.96 1.22
C LEU A 232 -3.35 -3.98 0.35
N LEU A 233 -3.48 -4.32 -0.94
CA LEU A 233 -2.35 -4.41 -1.86
C LEU A 233 -1.61 -3.08 -2.02
N GLN A 234 -2.32 -1.98 -2.30
CA GLN A 234 -1.70 -0.68 -2.55
C GLN A 234 -0.94 -0.16 -1.32
N LEU A 235 -1.51 -0.33 -0.12
CA LEU A 235 -0.90 0.13 1.12
C LEU A 235 0.25 -0.78 1.53
N SER A 236 0.11 -2.10 1.33
CA SER A 236 1.20 -3.05 1.57
C SER A 236 2.44 -2.69 0.75
N HIS A 237 2.30 -2.51 -0.58
CA HIS A 237 3.42 -2.12 -1.44
C HIS A 237 4.05 -0.79 -1.03
N PHE A 238 3.24 0.18 -0.59
CA PHE A 238 3.74 1.41 0.00
C PHE A 238 4.59 1.16 1.26
N TYR A 239 4.11 0.32 2.18
CA TYR A 239 4.84 0.00 3.41
C TYR A 239 6.13 -0.78 3.17
N LEU A 240 6.13 -1.68 2.17
CA LEU A 240 7.34 -2.37 1.71
C LEU A 240 8.39 -1.38 1.21
N GLY A 241 7.98 -0.37 0.43
CA GLY A 241 8.86 0.73 0.02
C GLY A 241 9.42 1.53 1.18
N TYR A 242 8.60 1.81 2.19
CA TYR A 242 9.05 2.49 3.40
C TYR A 242 9.97 1.62 4.27
N ALA A 243 9.85 0.29 4.20
CA ALA A 243 10.78 -0.62 4.87
C ALA A 243 12.17 -0.56 4.23
N VAL A 244 12.27 -0.53 2.89
CA VAL A 244 13.56 -0.29 2.22
C VAL A 244 14.17 1.06 2.62
N LEU A 245 13.36 2.12 2.71
CA LEU A 245 13.81 3.42 3.23
C LEU A 245 14.37 3.29 4.65
N THR A 246 13.68 2.53 5.50
CA THR A 246 14.09 2.25 6.89
C THR A 246 15.42 1.47 6.94
N GLU A 247 15.62 0.50 6.05
CA GLU A 247 16.87 -0.24 5.93
C GLU A 247 18.04 0.63 5.49
N SER A 248 17.80 1.54 4.54
CA SER A 248 18.79 2.53 4.11
C SER A 248 19.15 3.50 5.25
N ALA A 249 18.14 3.96 6.01
CA ALA A 249 18.35 4.78 7.20
C ALA A 249 19.21 4.07 8.26
N LEU A 250 19.01 2.76 8.44
CA LEU A 250 19.82 1.92 9.34
C LEU A 250 21.23 1.62 8.81
N GLY A 251 21.54 1.97 7.56
CA GLY A 251 22.82 1.69 6.92
C GLY A 251 22.99 0.24 6.45
N ARG A 252 21.90 -0.50 6.23
CA ARG A 252 21.97 -1.88 5.73
C ARG A 252 22.45 -1.91 4.28
N THR A 253 23.40 -2.79 3.95
CA THR A 253 23.86 -2.98 2.57
C THR A 253 22.80 -3.69 1.71
N PRO A 254 22.83 -3.58 0.38
CA PRO A 254 21.93 -4.34 -0.50
C PRO A 254 21.91 -5.84 -0.22
N GLU A 255 23.05 -6.43 0.14
CA GLU A 255 23.19 -7.86 0.49
C GLU A 255 22.43 -8.22 1.78
N GLN A 256 22.28 -7.27 2.70
CA GLN A 256 21.50 -7.45 3.93
C GLN A 256 19.99 -7.24 3.72
N ARG A 257 19.59 -6.78 2.52
CA ARG A 257 18.19 -6.52 2.13
C ARG A 257 17.60 -7.65 1.25
N LEU A 258 18.45 -8.56 0.76
CA LEU A 258 18.09 -9.78 0.03
C LEU A 258 17.89 -10.90 1.07
#